data_AF-X1QQ18-F1
#
_entry.id   AF-X1QQ18-F1
#
_cell.length_a   1.000
_cell.length_b   1.000
_cell.length_c   1.000
_cell.angle_alpha   90.00
_cell.angle_beta   90.00
_cell.angle_gamma   90.00
#
_symmetry.space_group_name_H-M   'P 1'
#
loop_
_entity.id
_entity.type
_entity.pdbx_description
1 polymer ?
#
loop_
_entity_poly.entity_id
_entity_poly.type
_entity_poly.pdbx_seq_one_letter_code
_entity_poly.pdbx_strand_id
1 'polypeptide(L)'
;SFKEKTRKTLDEIIELKSKTIDYKYACNYCATFRRRLLNETAKELGADVLAIGHNLTDIAETYLMNILFKRFRTISNQYLFKRESKEISKYFL
;
A
#
# COMPACT_ATOMS: atom_id res chain seq x y z
N SER A 1 3.52 -1.78 -17.64
CA SER A 1 4.78 -1.83 -16.88
C SER A 1 4.82 -0.77 -15.78
N PHE A 2 5.57 -0.98 -14.68
CA PHE A 2 5.75 0.01 -13.59
C PHE A 2 6.13 1.39 -14.16
N LYS A 3 7.14 1.41 -15.06
CA LYS A 3 7.63 2.61 -15.74
C LYS A 3 6.57 3.30 -16.62
N GLU A 4 5.62 2.58 -17.21
CA GLU A 4 4.57 3.21 -18.03
C GLU A 4 3.63 4.07 -17.18
N LYS A 5 3.29 3.59 -15.97
CA LYS A 5 2.29 4.23 -15.11
C LYS A 5 2.93 5.23 -14.12
N THR A 6 4.20 5.05 -13.75
CA THR A 6 4.97 5.98 -12.88
C THR A 6 5.93 6.91 -13.65
N ARG A 7 6.14 6.70 -14.95
CA ARG A 7 7.13 7.36 -15.84
C ARG A 7 8.60 7.17 -15.45
N LYS A 8 8.88 6.61 -14.27
CA LYS A 8 10.21 6.39 -13.73
C LYS A 8 10.37 4.96 -13.22
N THR A 9 11.58 4.42 -13.29
CA THR A 9 11.92 3.15 -12.64
C THR A 9 11.97 3.32 -11.12
N LEU A 10 11.98 2.20 -10.39
CA LEU A 10 12.14 2.24 -8.94
C LEU A 10 13.50 2.84 -8.55
N ASP A 11 14.55 2.51 -9.29
CA ASP A 11 15.91 2.99 -9.04
C ASP A 11 16.01 4.51 -9.23
N GLU A 12 15.42 5.04 -10.29
CA GLU A 12 15.33 6.49 -10.53
C GLU A 12 14.57 7.20 -9.39
N ILE A 13 13.51 6.58 -8.86
CA ILE A 13 12.75 7.14 -7.72
C ILE A 13 13.60 7.16 -6.45
N ILE A 14 14.35 6.08 -6.18
CA ILE A 14 15.25 5.99 -5.02
C ILE A 14 16.35 7.03 -5.13
N GLU A 15 16.98 7.17 -6.28
CA GLU A 15 18.04 8.15 -6.50
C GLU A 15 17.55 9.57 -6.22
N LEU A 16 16.39 9.94 -6.77
CA LEU A 16 15.76 11.24 -6.55
C LEU A 16 15.39 11.51 -5.09
N LYS A 17 14.97 10.47 -4.36
CA LYS A 17 14.51 10.59 -2.97
C LYS A 17 15.61 10.38 -1.94
N SER A 18 16.75 9.82 -2.32
CA SER A 18 17.85 9.46 -1.40
C SER A 18 18.36 10.63 -0.56
N LYS A 19 18.28 11.86 -1.10
CA LYS A 19 18.75 13.10 -0.45
C LYS A 19 17.66 13.87 0.28
N THR A 20 16.45 13.32 0.37
CA THR A 20 15.30 13.99 0.98
C THR A 20 15.08 13.53 2.41
N ILE A 21 14.58 14.43 3.26
CA ILE A 21 14.28 14.11 4.67
C ILE A 21 13.14 13.08 4.80
N ASP A 22 12.31 12.93 3.77
CA ASP A 22 11.22 11.96 3.67
C ASP A 22 11.61 10.65 2.98
N TYR A 23 12.92 10.37 2.85
CA TYR A 23 13.40 9.14 2.25
C TYR A 23 12.80 7.89 2.93
N LYS A 24 12.32 6.95 2.12
CA LYS A 24 11.88 5.63 2.55
C LYS A 24 12.63 4.56 1.77
N TYR A 25 12.78 3.37 2.36
CA TYR A 25 13.37 2.24 1.65
C TYR A 25 12.59 1.89 0.37
N ALA A 26 13.29 1.39 -0.64
CA ALA A 26 12.75 0.93 -1.93
C ALA A 26 11.41 0.18 -1.82
N CYS A 27 11.33 -0.76 -0.87
CA CYS A 27 10.14 -1.57 -0.63
C CYS A 27 8.90 -0.74 -0.28
N ASN A 28 9.05 0.40 0.42
CA ASN A 28 7.94 1.29 0.75
C ASN A 28 7.35 1.95 -0.50
N TYR A 29 8.21 2.43 -1.40
CA TYR A 29 7.77 3.03 -2.65
C TYR A 29 7.13 1.98 -3.54
N CYS A 30 7.81 0.86 -3.78
CA CYS A 30 7.29 -0.24 -4.60
C CYS A 30 5.94 -0.73 -4.08
N ALA A 31 5.78 -0.96 -2.77
CA ALA A 31 4.52 -1.43 -2.19
C ALA A 31 3.39 -0.39 -2.33
N THR A 32 3.69 0.91 -2.17
CA THR A 32 2.70 1.98 -2.31
C THR A 32 2.21 2.10 -3.76
N PHE A 33 3.14 2.12 -4.71
CA PHE A 33 2.79 2.15 -6.13
C PHE A 33 2.05 0.87 -6.55
N ARG A 34 2.52 -0.31 -6.15
CA ARG A 34 1.87 -1.58 -6.48
C ARG A 34 0.39 -1.60 -6.07
N ARG A 35 0.08 -1.21 -4.83
CA ARG A 35 -1.33 -1.13 -4.37
C ARG A 35 -2.14 -0.14 -5.18
N ARG A 36 -1.59 1.04 -5.49
CA ARG A 36 -2.25 2.05 -6.31
C ARG A 36 -2.55 1.52 -7.72
N LEU A 37 -1.57 0.91 -8.37
CA LEU A 37 -1.71 0.38 -9.72
C LEU A 37 -2.75 -0.75 -9.79
N LEU A 38 -2.73 -1.67 -8.82
CA LEU A 38 -3.72 -2.73 -8.74
C LEU A 38 -5.14 -2.17 -8.55
N ASN A 39 -5.30 -1.18 -7.68
CA ASN A 39 -6.58 -0.51 -7.45
C ASN A 39 -7.09 0.25 -8.68
N GLU A 40 -6.24 1.05 -9.32
CA GLU A 40 -6.59 1.79 -10.54
C GLU A 40 -6.98 0.83 -11.68
N THR A 41 -6.19 -0.22 -11.89
CA THR A 41 -6.48 -1.20 -12.96
C THR A 41 -7.73 -2.02 -12.66
N ALA A 42 -7.98 -2.41 -11.40
CA ALA A 42 -9.23 -3.07 -11.06
C ALA A 42 -10.45 -2.17 -11.33
N LYS A 43 -10.33 -0.85 -11.12
CA LYS A 43 -11.38 0.13 -11.47
C LYS A 43 -11.57 0.30 -12.96
N GLU A 44 -10.47 0.40 -13.70
CA GLU A 44 -10.48 0.45 -15.17
C GLU A 44 -11.19 -0.77 -15.78
N LEU A 45 -11.10 -1.93 -15.12
CA LEU A 45 -11.76 -3.17 -15.53
C LEU A 45 -13.20 -3.32 -15.01
N GLY A 46 -13.69 -2.37 -14.20
CA GLY A 46 -15.04 -2.44 -13.62
C GLY A 46 -15.22 -3.58 -12.60
N ALA A 47 -14.16 -4.03 -11.95
CA ALA A 47 -14.26 -5.01 -10.88
C ALA A 47 -14.93 -4.40 -9.63
N ASP A 48 -15.55 -5.23 -8.78
CA ASP A 48 -16.12 -4.82 -7.49
C ASP A 48 -15.21 -5.13 -6.29
N VAL A 49 -14.29 -6.09 -6.44
CA VAL A 49 -13.42 -6.59 -5.36
C VAL A 49 -12.03 -6.90 -5.90
N LEU A 50 -10.99 -6.55 -5.13
CA LEU A 50 -9.59 -6.91 -5.39
C LEU A 50 -9.10 -7.95 -4.39
N ALA A 51 -8.93 -9.20 -4.82
CA ALA A 51 -8.33 -10.25 -4.01
C ALA A 51 -6.79 -10.17 -4.02
N ILE A 52 -6.16 -10.37 -2.86
CA ILE A 52 -4.70 -10.39 -2.70
C ILE A 52 -4.27 -11.65 -1.97
N GLY A 53 -3.15 -12.25 -2.40
CA GLY A 53 -2.65 -13.53 -1.88
C GLY A 53 -1.83 -13.42 -0.60
N HIS A 54 -2.31 -12.71 0.42
CA HIS A 54 -1.66 -12.74 1.74
C HIS A 54 -2.07 -14.00 2.51
N ASN A 55 -1.10 -14.69 3.09
CA ASN A 55 -1.32 -15.85 3.96
C ASN A 55 -1.39 -15.43 5.44
N LEU A 56 -1.67 -16.40 6.33
CA LEU A 56 -1.77 -16.16 7.77
C LEU A 56 -0.46 -15.60 8.37
N THR A 57 0.69 -16.11 7.92
CA THR A 57 2.01 -15.67 8.39
C THR A 57 2.25 -14.20 8.06
N ASP A 58 1.91 -13.74 6.85
CA ASP A 58 2.06 -12.34 6.44
C ASP A 58 1.28 -11.40 7.39
N ILE A 59 0.07 -11.80 7.78
CA ILE A 59 -0.79 -11.03 8.69
C ILE A 59 -0.23 -11.06 10.11
N ALA A 60 0.20 -12.22 10.60
CA ALA A 60 0.77 -12.38 11.93
C ALA A 60 2.06 -11.56 12.10
N GLU A 61 2.99 -11.65 11.13
CA GLU A 61 4.23 -10.87 11.10
C GLU A 61 3.95 -9.37 11.08
N THR A 62 2.99 -8.93 10.25
CA THR A 62 2.58 -7.53 10.17
C THR A 62 1.98 -7.04 11.49
N TYR A 63 1.15 -7.86 12.13
CA TYR A 63 0.54 -7.53 13.42
C TYR A 63 1.60 -7.41 14.51
N LEU A 64 2.52 -8.38 14.61
CA LEU A 64 3.63 -8.35 15.55
C LEU A 64 4.53 -7.13 15.33
N MET A 65 4.89 -6.82 14.09
CA MET A 65 5.66 -5.63 13.75
C MET A 65 4.96 -4.36 14.25
N ASN A 66 3.64 -4.24 14.06
CA ASN A 66 2.92 -3.06 14.52
C ASN A 66 2.90 -2.94 16.05
N ILE A 67 2.86 -4.05 16.81
CA ILE A 67 3.00 -4.04 18.27
C ILE A 67 4.39 -3.53 18.66
N LEU A 68 5.44 -4.12 18.09
CA LEU A 68 6.83 -3.79 18.42
C LEU A 68 7.17 -2.32 18.16
N PHE A 69 6.62 -1.76 17.07
CA PHE A 69 6.80 -0.36 16.71
C PHE A 69 5.72 0.58 17.30
N LYS A 70 4.91 0.12 18.26
CA LYS A 70 3.86 0.90 18.94
C LYS A 70 2.88 1.59 17.98
N ARG A 71 2.57 0.96 16.85
CA ARG A 71 1.69 1.47 15.79
C ARG A 71 0.22 1.17 16.10
N PHE A 72 -0.24 1.59 17.28
CA PHE A 72 -1.60 1.30 17.77
C PHE A 72 -2.70 1.81 16.84
N ARG A 73 -2.51 2.97 16.21
CA ARG A 73 -3.43 3.51 15.20
C ARG A 73 -3.55 2.62 13.96
N THR A 74 -2.47 1.95 13.57
CA THR A 74 -2.49 1.01 12.43
C THR A 74 -3.22 -0.27 12.83
N ILE A 75 -3.01 -0.76 14.05
CA ILE A 75 -3.71 -1.92 14.60
C ILE A 75 -5.22 -1.64 14.70
N SER A 76 -5.60 -0.49 15.24
CA SER A 76 -7.01 -0.09 15.39
C SER A 76 -7.74 0.12 14.06
N ASN A 77 -7.01 0.35 12.96
CA ASN A 77 -7.58 0.59 11.63
C ASN A 77 -7.61 -0.66 10.75
N GLN A 78 -7.34 -1.85 11.31
CA GLN A 78 -7.53 -3.11 10.59
C GLN A 78 -9.01 -3.47 10.47
N TYR A 79 -9.36 -4.30 9.48
CA TYR A 79 -10.74 -4.63 9.07
C TYR A 79 -11.70 -4.96 10.21
N LEU A 80 -11.22 -5.61 11.28
CA LEU A 80 -12.01 -5.95 12.47
C LEU A 80 -12.63 -4.74 13.19
N PHE A 81 -12.01 -3.57 13.08
CA PHE A 81 -12.39 -2.35 13.81
C PHE A 81 -12.62 -1.14 12.89
N LYS A 82 -12.42 -1.30 11.58
CA LYS A 82 -12.43 -0.19 10.62
C LYS A 82 -13.86 0.24 10.32
N ARG A 83 -14.23 1.45 10.72
CA ARG A 83 -15.42 2.13 10.19
C ARG A 83 -15.12 2.63 8.78
N GLU A 84 -15.88 2.16 7.80
CA GLU A 84 -15.77 2.67 6.44
C GLU A 84 -16.40 4.07 6.32
N SER A 85 -15.64 5.01 5.76
CA SER A 85 -16.19 6.29 5.32
C SER A 85 -16.59 6.18 3.84
N LYS A 86 -17.83 6.58 3.52
CA LYS A 86 -18.36 6.66 2.15
C LYS A 86 -17.56 7.61 1.24
N GLU A 87 -16.76 8.50 1.80
CA GLU A 87 -15.89 9.40 1.03
C GLU A 87 -14.60 8.70 0.61
N ILE A 88 -14.04 7.86 1.48
CA ILE A 88 -12.78 7.14 1.22
C ILE A 88 -13.03 6.00 0.23
N SER A 89 -14.18 5.32 0.31
CA SER A 89 -14.54 4.25 -0.62
C SER A 89 -14.65 4.71 -2.08
N LYS A 90 -14.79 6.02 -2.35
CA LYS A 90 -14.73 6.54 -3.73
C LYS A 90 -13.36 6.38 -4.37
N TYR A 91 -12.29 6.40 -3.57
CA TYR A 91 -10.91 6.36 -4.05
C TYR A 91 -10.38 4.93 -4.19
N PHE A 92 -10.89 4.01 -3.37
CA PHE A 92 -10.53 2.60 -3.44
C PHE A 92 -11.60 1.79 -4.17
N LEU A 93 -11.21 0.65 -4.70
CA LEU A 93 -12.14 -0.42 -5.02
C LEU A 93 -12.50 -1.12 -3.71
#